data_AF-A0A5N1JSZ8-F1
#
_entry.id   AF-A0A5N1JSZ8-F1
#
_cell.length_a   1.000
_cell.length_b   1.000
_cell.length_c   1.000
_cell.angle_alpha   90.00
_cell.angle_beta   90.00
_cell.angle_gamma   90.00
#
_symmetry.space_group_name_H-M   'P 1'
#
loop_
_entity.id
_entity.type
_entity.pdbx_description
1 polymer ?
#
loop_
_entity_poly.entity_id
_entity_poly.type
_entity_poly.pdbx_seq_one_letter_code
_entity_poly.pdbx_strand_id
1 'polypeptide(L)'
;MPEQNAVKAYLANEDEMLAVTARSIVLEFPNGDTVEISWQPSHADDDRPLAVEIWGGRRCSHENPTALADRFTTLSLLPSAANLVLVRPHSHPRRQSEG
;
A
#
# COMPACT_ATOMS: atom_id res chain seq x y z
N MET A 1 0.35 27.30 14.34
CA MET A 1 -0.76 26.33 14.34
C MET A 1 -0.13 24.95 14.34
N PRO A 2 -0.42 24.08 15.32
CA PRO A 2 0.31 22.83 15.46
C PRO A 2 0.05 21.93 14.26
N GLU A 3 1.02 21.06 13.98
CA GLU A 3 1.09 20.01 12.95
C GLU A 3 -0.05 18.94 13.04
N GLN A 4 -1.26 19.32 13.47
CA GLN A 4 -2.32 18.39 13.88
C GLN A 4 -2.98 17.60 12.75
N ASN A 5 -2.66 17.91 11.49
CA ASN A 5 -3.22 17.24 10.31
C ASN A 5 -2.20 16.39 9.54
N ALA A 6 -1.04 16.08 10.13
CA ALA A 6 -0.01 15.29 9.49
C ALA A 6 0.19 13.95 10.20
N VAL A 7 0.08 12.85 9.45
CA VAL A 7 0.48 11.53 9.92
C VAL A 7 2.01 11.45 9.89
N LYS A 8 2.61 10.99 11.00
CA LYS A 8 4.03 10.64 11.09
C LYS A 8 4.17 9.13 11.01
N ALA A 9 5.07 8.65 10.17
CA ALA A 9 5.32 7.22 10.00
C ALA A 9 6.64 6.80 10.65
N TYR A 10 6.65 5.58 11.17
CA TYR A 10 7.80 4.97 11.83
C TYR A 10 7.91 3.51 11.41
N LEU A 11 9.13 3.00 11.29
CA LEU A 11 9.41 1.56 11.32
C LEU A 11 9.60 1.15 12.79
N ALA A 12 8.80 0.21 13.26
CA ALA A 12 8.84 -0.25 14.65
C ALA A 12 9.55 -1.61 14.74
N ASN A 13 10.58 -1.68 15.57
CA ASN A 13 11.21 -2.93 16.04
C ASN A 13 10.80 -3.16 17.51
N GLU A 14 11.34 -4.20 18.16
CA GLU A 14 10.94 -4.60 19.53
C GLU A 14 11.06 -3.47 20.56
N ASP A 15 12.15 -2.69 20.50
CA ASP A 15 12.43 -1.62 21.48
C ASP A 15 12.58 -0.22 20.88
N GLU A 16 12.49 -0.08 19.55
CA GLU A 16 12.78 1.18 18.87
C GLU A 16 11.77 1.53 17.77
N MET A 17 11.62 2.84 17.54
CA MET A 17 10.83 3.41 16.45
C MET A 17 11.70 4.34 15.62
N LEU A 18 11.92 3.98 14.36
CA LEU A 18 12.72 4.76 13.41
C LEU A 18 11.81 5.63 12.55
N ALA A 19 11.96 6.95 12.64
CA ALA A 19 11.15 7.89 11.88
C ALA A 19 11.37 7.73 10.37
N VAL A 20 10.28 7.65 9.61
CA VAL A 20 10.30 7.56 8.15
C VAL A 20 10.11 8.95 7.56
N THR A 21 11.11 9.40 6.81
CA THR A 21 11.09 10.71 6.11
C THR A 21 10.50 10.62 4.71
N ALA A 22 10.20 9.40 4.24
CA ALA A 22 9.49 9.16 2.99
C ALA A 22 8.00 9.54 3.10
N ARG A 23 7.30 9.55 1.96
CA ARG A 23 5.85 9.77 1.89
C ARG A 23 5.01 8.49 1.97
N SER A 24 5.67 7.35 1.76
CA SER A 24 5.06 6.03 1.76
C SER A 24 6.09 4.94 2.07
N ILE A 25 5.60 3.76 2.45
CA ILE A 25 6.37 2.50 2.53
C ILE A 25 5.79 1.53 1.51
N VAL A 26 6.66 0.80 0.82
CA VAL A 26 6.28 -0.31 -0.07
C VAL A 26 6.69 -1.63 0.58
N LEU A 27 5.75 -2.55 0.69
CA LEU A 27 5.95 -3.91 1.15
C LEU A 27 5.87 -4.85 -0.06
N GLU A 28 6.88 -5.69 -0.23
CA GLU A 28 6.92 -6.71 -1.29
C GLU A 28 6.61 -8.09 -0.69
N PHE A 29 5.71 -8.81 -1.36
CA PHE A 29 5.38 -10.19 -1.02
C PHE A 29 6.30 -11.16 -1.76
N PRO A 30 6.49 -12.40 -1.27
CA PRO A 30 7.37 -13.39 -1.92
C PRO A 30 7.04 -13.70 -3.39
N ASN A 31 5.83 -13.40 -3.84
CA ASN A 31 5.39 -13.58 -5.23
C ASN A 31 5.69 -12.36 -6.13
N GLY A 32 6.34 -11.32 -5.60
CA GLY A 32 6.66 -10.07 -6.30
C GLY A 32 5.51 -9.07 -6.38
N ASP A 33 4.32 -9.38 -5.83
CA ASP A 33 3.27 -8.38 -5.67
C ASP A 33 3.66 -7.40 -4.55
N THR A 34 3.20 -6.16 -4.65
CA THR A 34 3.51 -5.12 -3.67
C THR A 34 2.26 -4.49 -3.06
N VAL A 35 2.41 -3.89 -1.88
CA VAL A 35 1.42 -3.00 -1.25
C VAL A 35 2.14 -1.72 -0.84
N GLU A 36 1.55 -0.57 -1.14
CA GLU A 36 2.06 0.75 -0.72
C GLU A 36 1.15 1.34 0.37
N ILE A 37 1.75 1.80 1.46
CA ILE A 37 1.08 2.53 2.53
C ILE A 37 1.53 3.98 2.46
N SER A 38 0.61 4.90 2.13
CA SER A 38 0.87 6.33 1.96
C SER A 38 0.12 7.14 3.01
N TRP A 39 0.74 8.21 3.50
CA TRP A 39 0.18 9.07 4.54
C TRP A 39 0.29 10.56 4.20
N GLN A 40 0.59 10.86 2.94
CA GLN A 40 0.54 12.22 2.41
C GLN A 40 -0.89 12.51 1.90
N PRO A 41 -1.45 13.72 2.13
CA PRO A 41 -2.73 14.10 1.58
C PRO A 41 -2.74 13.99 0.05
N SER A 42 -3.76 13.35 -0.49
CA SER A 42 -3.85 13.03 -1.93
C SER A 42 -4.01 14.28 -2.79
N HIS A 43 -4.84 15.24 -2.33
CA HIS A 43 -5.06 16.53 -2.98
C HIS A 43 -5.32 17.64 -1.96
N ALA A 44 -5.06 18.89 -2.34
CA ALA A 44 -5.30 20.05 -1.48
C ALA A 44 -6.80 20.29 -1.17
N ASP A 45 -7.69 19.75 -2.01
CA ASP A 45 -9.15 19.86 -1.89
C ASP A 45 -9.79 18.57 -1.32
N ASP A 46 -8.99 17.69 -0.71
CA ASP A 46 -9.50 16.46 -0.10
C ASP A 46 -10.04 16.75 1.30
N ASP A 47 -11.36 16.93 1.40
CA ASP A 47 -12.09 17.20 2.64
C ASP A 47 -12.29 15.95 3.53
N ARG A 48 -11.74 14.79 3.14
CA ARG A 48 -11.84 13.57 3.96
C ARG A 48 -11.08 13.75 5.28
N PRO A 49 -11.55 13.11 6.38
CA PRO A 49 -10.77 13.03 7.61
C PRO A 49 -9.37 12.45 7.36
N LEU A 50 -8.40 12.89 8.15
CA LEU A 50 -7.02 12.39 8.07
C LEU A 50 -6.99 10.86 8.12
N ALA A 51 -6.39 10.26 7.09
CA ALA A 51 -6.32 8.82 6.94
C ALA A 51 -4.99 8.40 6.30
N VAL A 52 -4.65 7.13 6.46
CA VAL A 52 -3.59 6.46 5.71
C VAL A 52 -4.25 5.72 4.54
N GLU A 53 -3.63 5.80 3.37
CA GLU A 53 -4.09 5.11 2.18
C GLU A 53 -3.27 3.84 1.94
N ILE A 54 -3.95 2.75 1.59
CA ILE A 54 -3.32 1.47 1.27
C ILE A 54 -3.63 1.14 -0.18
N TRP A 55 -2.58 1.10 -0.99
CA TRP A 55 -2.64 0.89 -2.42
C TRP A 55 -2.10 -0.49 -2.77
N GLY A 56 -2.81 -1.19 -3.65
CA GLY A 56 -2.30 -2.42 -4.22
C GLY A 56 -1.31 -2.12 -5.34
N GLY A 57 -0.23 -2.88 -5.35
CA GLY A 57 1.07 -2.53 -5.89
C GLY A 57 1.14 -1.83 -7.24
N ARG A 58 2.11 -0.92 -7.33
CA ARG A 58 2.78 -0.52 -8.58
C ARG A 58 3.69 -1.67 -8.98
N ARG A 59 3.43 -2.33 -10.11
CA ARG A 59 4.42 -3.26 -10.67
C ARG A 59 5.58 -2.43 -11.22
N CYS A 60 6.77 -2.59 -10.66
CA CYS A 60 8.02 -2.15 -11.26
C CYS A 60 8.34 -3.04 -12.47
N SER A 61 7.44 -3.17 -13.44
CA SER A 61 7.76 -3.84 -14.68
C SER A 61 8.52 -2.85 -15.57
N HIS A 62 9.76 -3.21 -15.90
CA HIS A 62 10.47 -2.67 -17.07
C HIS A 62 9.68 -2.90 -18.38
N GLU A 63 8.59 -3.66 -18.32
CA GLU A 63 7.65 -3.91 -19.40
C GLU A 63 6.40 -3.03 -19.22
N ASN A 64 6.14 -2.21 -20.23
CA ASN A 64 4.95 -1.36 -20.31
C ASN A 64 3.70 -2.26 -20.33
N PRO A 65 2.87 -2.31 -19.26
CA PRO A 65 1.72 -3.20 -19.26
C PRO A 65 0.68 -2.69 -20.26
N THR A 66 0.40 -3.50 -21.28
CA THR A 66 -0.58 -3.21 -22.35
C THR A 66 -2.02 -3.24 -21.84
N ALA A 67 -2.31 -3.99 -20.77
CA ALA A 67 -3.64 -4.05 -20.16
C ALA A 67 -3.69 -3.29 -18.82
N LEU A 68 -4.80 -2.58 -18.56
CA LEU A 68 -5.02 -1.83 -17.31
C LEU A 68 -5.05 -2.76 -16.08
N ALA A 69 -5.53 -3.99 -16.26
CA ALA A 69 -5.58 -5.02 -15.22
C ALA A 69 -4.18 -5.49 -14.76
N ASP A 70 -3.14 -5.23 -15.55
CA ASP A 70 -1.76 -5.56 -15.19
C ASP A 70 -1.05 -4.44 -14.42
N ARG A 71 -1.65 -3.24 -14.35
CA ARG A 71 -1.05 -2.04 -13.74
C ARG A 71 -1.26 -1.93 -12.24
N PHE A 72 -2.32 -2.56 -11.73
CA PHE A 72 -2.74 -2.45 -10.33
C PHE A 72 -3.08 -3.83 -9.78
N THR A 73 -2.64 -4.10 -8.55
CA THR A 73 -3.00 -5.32 -7.85
C THR A 73 -4.24 -5.06 -7.01
N THR A 74 -5.31 -5.84 -7.18
CA THR A 74 -6.48 -5.73 -6.30
C THR A 74 -6.10 -6.13 -4.87
N LEU A 75 -6.69 -5.52 -3.84
CA LEU A 75 -6.46 -5.89 -2.45
C LEU A 75 -7.67 -6.55 -1.82
N SER A 76 -7.41 -7.53 -0.95
CA SER A 76 -8.40 -8.08 -0.02
C SER A 76 -8.16 -7.51 1.37
N LEU A 77 -9.23 -6.98 1.99
CA LEU A 77 -9.24 -6.47 3.37
C LEU A 77 -10.06 -7.40 4.24
N LEU A 78 -9.44 -8.03 5.23
CA LEU A 78 -10.10 -8.99 6.12
C LEU A 78 -10.02 -8.50 7.58
N PRO A 79 -11.15 -8.13 8.21
CA PRO A 79 -11.20 -7.93 9.65
C PRO A 79 -10.87 -9.26 10.35
N SER A 80 -9.87 -9.28 11.22
CA SER A 80 -9.42 -10.50 11.91
C SER A 80 -9.55 -10.40 13.44
N ALA A 81 -9.55 -9.20 13.99
CA ALA A 81 -9.86 -8.90 15.39
C ALA A 81 -10.39 -7.46 15.50
N ALA A 82 -10.83 -7.04 16.69
CA ALA A 82 -11.35 -5.68 16.91
C ALA A 82 -10.37 -4.55 16.53
N ASN A 83 -9.06 -4.84 16.52
CA ASN A 83 -7.98 -3.92 16.20
C ASN A 83 -7.06 -4.44 15.07
N LEU A 84 -7.45 -5.49 14.34
CA LEU A 84 -6.61 -6.11 13.32
C LEU A 84 -7.36 -6.21 11.99
N VAL A 85 -6.78 -5.62 10.95
CA VAL A 85 -7.18 -5.79 9.55
C VAL A 85 -6.00 -6.42 8.80
N LEU A 86 -6.25 -7.53 8.13
CA LEU A 86 -5.28 -8.16 7.24
C LEU A 86 -5.46 -7.60 5.83
N VAL A 87 -4.35 -7.14 5.24
CA VAL A 87 -4.29 -6.68 3.85
C VAL A 87 -3.51 -7.71 3.04
N ARG A 88 -4.08 -8.18 1.93
CA ARG A 88 -3.43 -9.14 1.03
C ARG A 88 -3.55 -8.70 -0.42
N PRO A 89 -2.50 -8.84 -1.24
CA PRO A 89 -2.65 -8.77 -2.68
C PRO A 89 -3.56 -9.91 -3.13
N HIS A 90 -4.55 -9.56 -3.94
CA HIS A 90 -5.41 -10.52 -4.60
C HIS A 90 -4.71 -10.94 -5.88
N SER A 91 -3.81 -11.92 -5.76
CA SER A 91 -3.16 -12.51 -6.92
C SER A 91 -4.22 -13.33 -7.67
N HIS A 92 -4.75 -12.79 -8.77
CA HIS A 92 -5.37 -13.66 -9.75
C HIS A 92 -4.26 -14.59 -10.26
N PRO A 93 -4.40 -15.93 -10.16
CA PRO A 93 -3.47 -16.81 -10.85
C PRO A 93 -3.51 -16.38 -12.32
N ARG A 94 -2.36 -15.96 -12.87
CA ARG A 94 -2.22 -15.84 -14.31
C ARG A 94 -2.70 -17.18 -14.85
N ARG A 95 -3.71 -17.18 -15.74
CA ARG A 95 -3.87 -18.32 -16.62
C ARG A 95 -2.49 -18.54 -17.21
N GLN A 96 -1.89 -19.69 -16.93
CA GLN A 96 -0.76 -20.14 -17.71
C GLN A 96 -1.27 -20.09 -19.15
N SER A 97 -0.72 -19.16 -19.93
CA SER A 97 -0.85 -19.23 -21.38
C SER A 97 -0.17 -20.54 -21.76
N GLU A 98 -0.97 -21.58 -21.94
CA GLU A 98 -0.55 -22.80 -22.62
C GLU A 98 -0.07 -22.39 -24.02
N GLY A 99 1.14 -22.82 -24.38
CA GLY A 99 1.62 -22.88 -25.77
C GLY A 99 2.31 -21.64 -26.30
#